data_AF-A0A7S3TW43-F1
#
_entry.id   AF-A0A7S3TW43-F1
#
_cell.length_a   1.000
_cell.length_b   1.000
_cell.length_c   1.000
_cell.angle_alpha   90.00
_cell.angle_beta   90.00
_cell.angle_gamma   90.00
#
_symmetry.space_group_name_H-M   'P 1'
#
loop_
_entity.id
_entity.type
_entity.pdbx_description
1 polymer ?
#
loop_
_entity_poly.entity_id
_entity_poly.type
_entity_poly.pdbx_seq_one_letter_code
_entity_poly.pdbx_strand_id
1 'polypeptide(L)'
;TTTALAAAALAEPTAGVGLWCGFTIAVGIALAVDLTLGQKAAAQHHVRQALMSSLAWLGLGLAFAAYLAIAKGGEVGFVFLTGYLVEKSLSVDNLVVIALIFRSFRIKPAHQGPVLKWGILGAVIFRAIFIFAGVALMERFESAVYLFGAVLLWS
;
A
#
# COMPACT_ATOMS: atom_id res chain seq x y z
N THR A 1 -6.61 -32.21 29.63
CA THR A 1 -7.61 -31.32 28.99
C THR A 1 -7.06 -29.94 28.67
N THR A 2 -6.13 -29.40 29.46
CA THR A 2 -5.49 -28.09 29.26
C THR A 2 -4.44 -28.03 28.14
N THR A 3 -3.80 -29.15 27.80
CA THR A 3 -2.80 -29.23 26.70
C THR A 3 -3.40 -29.15 25.30
N ALA A 4 -4.66 -29.58 25.11
CA ALA A 4 -5.34 -29.52 23.81
C ALA A 4 -5.86 -28.10 23.45
N LEU A 5 -6.28 -27.33 24.45
CA LEU A 5 -6.71 -25.92 24.29
C LEU A 5 -5.54 -24.99 23.95
N ALA A 6 -4.35 -25.24 24.52
CA ALA A 6 -3.13 -24.49 24.19
C ALA A 6 -2.62 -24.78 22.76
N ALA A 7 -2.74 -26.03 22.30
CA ALA A 7 -2.38 -26.41 20.93
C ALA A 7 -3.34 -25.81 19.88
N ALA A 8 -4.64 -25.70 20.21
CA ALA A 8 -5.62 -25.05 19.35
C ALA A 8 -5.47 -23.52 19.28
N ALA A 9 -4.96 -22.89 20.36
CA ALA A 9 -4.67 -21.46 20.40
C ALA A 9 -3.40 -21.06 19.62
N LEU A 10 -2.49 -22.02 19.35
CA LEU A 10 -1.28 -21.82 18.52
C LEU A 10 -1.49 -22.21 17.06
N ALA A 11 -2.65 -22.80 16.72
CA ALA A 11 -3.08 -22.94 15.34
C ALA A 11 -3.63 -21.58 14.88
N GLU A 12 -2.72 -20.61 14.71
CA GLU A 12 -3.01 -19.44 13.88
C GLU A 12 -3.60 -19.99 12.57
N PRO A 13 -4.78 -19.54 12.13
CA PRO A 13 -5.33 -19.97 10.86
C PRO A 13 -4.34 -19.50 9.80
N THR A 14 -3.42 -20.39 9.40
CA THR A 14 -2.53 -20.15 8.27
C THR A 14 -3.47 -19.81 7.15
N ALA A 15 -3.49 -18.55 6.74
CA ALA A 15 -4.35 -18.06 5.68
C ALA A 15 -4.20 -19.06 4.54
N GLY A 16 -5.24 -19.88 4.35
CA GLY A 16 -5.15 -21.01 3.43
C GLY A 16 -4.78 -20.46 2.06
N VAL A 17 -4.14 -21.26 1.21
CA VAL A 17 -3.80 -20.82 -0.15
C VAL A 17 -5.02 -20.19 -0.85
N GLY A 18 -6.23 -20.70 -0.57
CA GLY A 18 -7.50 -20.12 -1.02
C GLY A 18 -7.81 -18.71 -0.51
N LEU A 19 -7.45 -18.34 0.73
CA LEU A 19 -7.62 -16.98 1.25
C LEU A 19 -6.68 -15.99 0.57
N TRP A 20 -5.42 -16.39 0.35
CA TRP A 20 -4.46 -15.59 -0.40
C TRP A 20 -4.90 -15.39 -1.85
N CYS A 21 -5.35 -16.46 -2.52
CA CYS A 21 -5.93 -16.36 -3.85
C CYS A 21 -7.15 -15.43 -3.87
N GLY A 22 -8.06 -15.58 -2.90
CA GLY A 22 -9.24 -14.72 -2.77
C GLY A 22 -8.88 -13.25 -2.57
N PHE A 23 -7.92 -12.96 -1.68
CA PHE A 23 -7.41 -11.61 -1.45
C PHE A 23 -6.76 -11.02 -2.70
N THR A 24 -5.88 -11.75 -3.38
CA THR A 24 -5.24 -11.29 -4.62
C THR A 24 -6.26 -11.02 -5.73
N ILE A 25 -7.28 -11.87 -5.87
CA ILE A 25 -8.38 -11.65 -6.83
C ILE A 25 -9.17 -10.40 -6.46
N ALA A 26 -9.53 -10.22 -5.18
CA ALA A 26 -10.26 -9.06 -4.72
C ALA A 26 -9.48 -7.75 -4.98
N VAL A 27 -8.18 -7.75 -4.68
CA VAL A 27 -7.28 -6.62 -4.99
C VAL A 27 -7.20 -6.38 -6.49
N GLY A 28 -7.07 -7.43 -7.30
CA GLY A 28 -7.07 -7.32 -8.77
C GLY A 28 -8.35 -6.70 -9.33
N ILE A 29 -9.51 -7.09 -8.80
CA ILE A 29 -10.81 -6.53 -9.18
C ILE A 29 -10.90 -5.06 -8.74
N ALA A 30 -10.56 -4.75 -7.49
CA ALA A 30 -10.56 -3.39 -6.98
C ALA A 30 -9.67 -2.47 -7.82
N LEU A 31 -8.48 -2.92 -8.20
CA LEU A 31 -7.56 -2.19 -9.07
C LEU A 31 -8.13 -2.00 -10.48
N ALA A 32 -8.76 -3.03 -11.06
CA ALA A 32 -9.42 -2.93 -12.36
C ALA A 32 -10.57 -1.91 -12.35
N VAL A 33 -11.37 -1.89 -11.28
CA VAL A 33 -12.46 -0.92 -11.08
C VAL A 33 -11.90 0.50 -10.94
N ASP A 34 -10.88 0.71 -10.14
CA ASP A 34 -10.26 2.03 -9.93
C ASP A 34 -9.66 2.60 -11.23
N LEU A 35 -8.92 1.78 -12.00
CA LEU A 35 -8.32 2.19 -13.27
C LEU A 35 -9.35 2.47 -14.39
N THR A 36 -10.54 1.88 -14.32
CA THR A 36 -11.62 2.08 -15.31
C THR A 36 -12.55 3.24 -14.94
N LEU A 37 -12.80 3.48 -13.66
CA LEU A 37 -13.64 4.58 -13.19
C LEU A 37 -12.86 5.91 -13.03
N GLY A 38 -11.59 5.84 -12.63
CA GLY A 38 -10.74 7.02 -12.38
C GLY A 38 -10.47 7.88 -13.64
N GLN A 39 -10.71 7.34 -14.84
CA GLN A 39 -10.50 8.05 -16.12
C GLN A 39 -11.40 9.26 -16.29
N LYS A 40 -12.62 9.20 -15.72
CA LYS A 40 -13.63 10.24 -15.89
C LYS A 40 -13.42 11.41 -14.91
N ALA A 41 -12.79 11.14 -13.77
CA ALA A 41 -12.58 12.13 -12.71
C ALA A 41 -11.35 13.02 -12.94
N ALA A 42 -10.27 12.49 -13.55
CA ALA A 42 -9.00 13.20 -13.71
C ALA A 42 -9.05 14.48 -14.57
N ALA A 43 -10.14 14.71 -15.31
CA ALA A 43 -10.22 15.78 -16.29
C ALA A 43 -10.32 17.21 -15.69
N GLN A 44 -10.78 17.40 -14.44
CA GLN A 44 -11.12 18.75 -13.94
C GLN A 44 -10.97 18.99 -12.43
N HIS A 45 -9.91 18.50 -11.77
CA HIS A 45 -9.71 18.82 -10.35
C HIS A 45 -8.81 20.04 -10.14
N HIS A 46 -9.40 21.11 -9.60
CA HIS A 46 -8.67 22.27 -9.11
C HIS A 46 -7.80 21.86 -7.90
N VAL A 47 -6.51 22.21 -7.91
CA VAL A 47 -5.52 21.78 -6.89
C VAL A 47 -6.00 22.06 -5.46
N ARG A 48 -6.63 23.21 -5.24
CA ARG A 48 -7.21 23.59 -3.93
C ARG A 48 -8.28 22.61 -3.44
N GLN A 49 -9.16 22.13 -4.31
CA GLN A 49 -10.22 21.20 -3.96
C GLN A 49 -9.64 19.81 -3.64
N ALA A 50 -8.63 19.37 -4.40
CA ALA A 50 -7.92 18.12 -4.14
C ALA A 50 -7.20 18.17 -2.78
N LEU A 51 -6.51 19.26 -2.47
CA LEU A 51 -5.85 19.47 -1.17
C LEU A 51 -6.85 19.47 0.00
N MET A 52 -7.96 20.20 -0.13
CA MET A 52 -8.99 20.24 0.91
C MET A 52 -9.61 18.87 1.15
N SER A 53 -9.89 18.11 0.09
CA SER A 53 -10.41 16.75 0.20
C SER A 53 -9.40 15.83 0.90
N SER A 54 -8.13 15.87 0.52
CA SER A 54 -7.07 15.09 1.17
C SER A 54 -6.92 15.43 2.65
N LEU A 55 -6.96 16.71 3.02
CA LEU A 55 -6.89 17.15 4.41
C LEU A 55 -8.13 16.73 5.21
N ALA A 56 -9.31 16.74 4.60
CA ALA A 56 -10.54 16.27 5.26
C ALA A 56 -10.45 14.76 5.57
N TRP A 57 -10.00 13.94 4.62
CA TRP A 57 -9.79 12.51 4.83
C TRP A 57 -8.67 12.22 5.85
N LEU A 58 -7.61 13.03 5.85
CA LEU A 58 -6.54 12.96 6.85
C LEU A 58 -7.08 13.27 8.25
N GLY A 59 -7.81 14.38 8.39
CA GLY A 59 -8.44 14.79 9.63
C GLY A 59 -9.43 13.76 10.17
N LEU A 60 -10.21 13.12 9.29
CA LEU A 60 -11.12 12.04 9.67
C LEU A 60 -10.37 10.83 10.24
N GLY A 61 -9.24 10.44 9.61
CA GLY A 61 -8.39 9.36 10.13
C GLY A 61 -7.80 9.70 11.51
N LEU A 62 -7.33 10.93 11.69
CA LEU A 62 -6.83 11.42 12.98
C LEU A 62 -7.92 11.47 14.06
N ALA A 63 -9.12 11.94 13.71
CA ALA A 63 -10.26 11.96 14.61
C ALA A 63 -10.66 10.54 15.05
N PHE A 64 -10.61 9.57 14.13
CA PHE A 64 -10.87 8.18 14.45
C PHE A 64 -9.77 7.57 15.33
N ALA A 65 -8.50 7.90 15.09
CA ALA A 65 -7.39 7.50 15.96
C ALA A 65 -7.56 8.05 17.39
N ALA A 66 -7.95 9.31 17.54
CA ALA A 66 -8.25 9.94 18.82
C ALA A 66 -9.47 9.27 19.50
N TYR A 67 -10.51 8.96 18.74
CA TYR A 67 -11.66 8.21 19.24
C TYR A 67 -11.24 6.83 19.78
N LEU A 68 -10.41 6.09 19.04
CA LEU A 68 -9.88 4.79 19.49
C LEU A 68 -9.01 4.93 20.74
N ALA A 69 -8.18 5.98 20.82
CA ALA A 69 -7.37 6.24 22.00
C ALA A 69 -8.22 6.43 23.27
N ILE A 70 -9.36 7.12 23.15
CA ILE A 70 -10.29 7.37 24.26
C ILE A 70 -11.13 6.12 24.57
N ALA A 71 -11.65 5.43 23.54
CA ALA A 71 -12.62 4.35 23.72
C ALA A 71 -11.99 2.96 23.98
N LYS A 72 -10.78 2.72 23.46
CA LYS A 72 -10.08 1.42 23.51
C LYS A 72 -8.69 1.50 24.15
N GLY A 73 -8.25 2.69 24.54
CA GLY A 73 -6.94 2.94 25.16
C GLY A 73 -5.91 3.48 24.17
N GLY A 74 -4.94 4.24 24.68
CA GLY A 74 -3.95 4.98 23.88
C GLY A 74 -3.10 4.09 22.96
N GLU A 75 -2.80 2.86 23.37
CA GLU A 75 -2.03 1.90 22.58
C GLU A 75 -2.76 1.49 21.28
N VAL A 76 -4.06 1.18 21.36
CA VAL A 76 -4.87 0.83 20.19
C VAL A 76 -4.98 2.00 19.22
N GLY A 77 -5.18 3.22 19.75
CA GLY A 77 -5.17 4.44 18.94
C GLY A 77 -3.83 4.67 18.24
N PHE A 78 -2.71 4.38 18.91
CA PHE A 78 -1.37 4.53 18.36
C PHE A 78 -1.07 3.48 17.26
N VAL A 79 -1.46 2.23 17.46
CA VAL A 79 -1.33 1.17 16.43
C VAL A 79 -2.16 1.52 15.18
N PHE A 80 -3.39 2.01 15.36
CA PHE A 80 -4.19 2.49 14.23
C PHE A 80 -3.54 3.68 13.52
N LEU A 81 -3.09 4.68 14.28
CA LEU A 81 -2.49 5.90 13.72
C LEU A 81 -1.22 5.58 12.93
N THR A 82 -0.35 4.73 13.48
CA THR A 82 0.89 4.31 12.81
C THR A 82 0.58 3.55 11.53
N GLY A 83 -0.34 2.58 11.55
CA GLY A 83 -0.79 1.89 10.34
C GLY A 83 -1.36 2.85 9.29
N TYR A 84 -2.25 3.74 9.70
CA TYR A 84 -2.86 4.74 8.82
C TYR A 84 -1.82 5.66 8.17
N LEU A 85 -0.84 6.16 8.93
CA LEU A 85 0.22 7.03 8.41
C LEU A 85 1.17 6.27 7.47
N VAL A 86 1.48 5.00 7.76
CA VAL A 86 2.29 4.15 6.89
C VAL A 86 1.57 3.93 5.55
N GLU A 87 0.29 3.60 5.57
CA GLU A 87 -0.52 3.43 4.36
C GLU A 87 -0.58 4.71 3.50
N LYS A 88 -0.75 5.88 4.16
CA LYS A 88 -0.76 7.17 3.47
C LYS A 88 0.61 7.53 2.90
N SER A 89 1.69 7.31 3.63
CA SER A 89 3.05 7.56 3.17
C SER A 89 3.39 6.70 1.94
N LEU A 90 3.02 5.41 1.96
CA LEU A 90 3.26 4.49 0.85
C LEU A 90 2.50 4.88 -0.42
N SER A 91 1.31 5.46 -0.27
CA SER A 91 0.53 6.01 -1.39
C SER A 91 1.16 7.29 -1.97
N VAL A 92 1.69 8.17 -1.11
CA VAL A 92 2.32 9.44 -1.51
C VAL A 92 3.67 9.19 -2.19
N ASP A 93 4.47 8.25 -1.70
CA ASP A 93 5.76 7.86 -2.30
C ASP A 93 5.57 7.46 -3.78
N ASN A 94 4.61 6.57 -4.04
CA ASN A 94 4.26 6.15 -5.40
C ASN A 94 3.79 7.32 -6.29
N LEU A 95 2.98 8.24 -5.77
CA LEU A 95 2.50 9.42 -6.52
C LEU A 95 3.66 10.35 -6.89
N VAL A 96 4.59 10.59 -5.97
CA VAL A 96 5.73 11.50 -6.17
C VAL A 96 6.64 10.97 -7.27
N VAL A 97 6.96 9.67 -7.25
CA VAL A 97 7.76 9.04 -8.31
C VAL A 97 7.10 9.22 -9.68
N ILE A 98 5.80 8.95 -9.79
CA ILE A 98 5.08 9.10 -11.06
C ILE A 98 5.06 10.57 -11.52
N ALA A 99 4.83 11.51 -10.61
CA ALA A 99 4.83 12.95 -10.92
C ALA A 99 6.22 13.43 -11.40
N LEU A 100 7.30 12.92 -10.79
CA LEU A 100 8.68 13.22 -11.20
C LEU A 100 8.97 12.69 -12.61
N ILE A 101 8.53 11.46 -12.92
CA ILE A 101 8.65 10.87 -14.25
C ILE A 101 7.91 11.73 -15.29
N PHE A 102 6.66 12.12 -15.02
CA PHE A 102 5.89 12.98 -15.95
C PHE A 102 6.55 14.33 -16.19
N ARG A 103 7.13 14.92 -15.15
CA ARG A 103 7.89 16.18 -15.25
C ARG A 103 9.16 16.01 -16.06
N SER A 104 9.91 14.93 -15.86
CA SER A 104 11.14 14.62 -16.60
C SER A 104 10.88 14.50 -18.10
N PHE A 105 9.82 13.78 -18.47
CA PHE A 105 9.41 13.59 -19.88
C PHE A 105 8.51 14.70 -20.45
N ARG A 106 8.22 15.77 -19.68
CA ARG A 106 7.37 16.91 -20.07
C ARG A 106 6.01 16.49 -20.67
N ILE A 107 5.36 15.50 -20.06
CA ILE A 107 4.08 14.96 -20.55
C ILE A 107 2.95 15.97 -20.33
N LYS A 108 2.31 16.40 -21.43
CA LYS A 108 1.17 17.33 -21.39
C LYS A 108 -0.01 16.73 -20.60
N PRO A 109 -0.78 17.53 -19.84
CA PRO A 109 -1.88 17.04 -18.98
C PRO A 109 -2.89 16.14 -19.69
N ALA A 110 -3.24 16.44 -20.94
CA ALA A 110 -4.17 15.63 -21.74
C ALA A 110 -3.71 14.17 -21.95
N HIS A 111 -2.41 13.91 -21.89
CA HIS A 111 -1.84 12.56 -22.09
C HIS A 111 -1.51 11.86 -20.76
N GLN A 112 -1.62 12.54 -19.62
CA GLN A 112 -1.27 11.96 -18.32
C GLN A 112 -2.23 10.83 -17.92
N GLY A 113 -3.52 10.93 -18.24
CA GLY A 113 -4.51 9.90 -17.87
C GLY A 113 -4.21 8.51 -18.43
N PRO A 114 -3.99 8.35 -19.76
CA PRO A 114 -3.58 7.07 -20.33
C PRO A 114 -2.22 6.58 -19.82
N VAL A 115 -1.22 7.46 -19.73
CA VAL A 115 0.13 7.10 -19.27
C VAL A 115 0.12 6.66 -17.81
N LEU A 116 -0.68 7.29 -16.96
CA LEU A 116 -0.82 6.94 -15.53
C LEU A 116 -1.33 5.51 -15.35
N LYS A 117 -2.25 5.04 -16.18
CA LYS A 117 -2.77 3.66 -16.10
C LYS A 117 -1.70 2.63 -16.41
N TRP A 118 -1.00 2.83 -17.52
CA TRP A 118 0.11 1.97 -17.91
C TRP A 118 1.25 2.04 -16.90
N GLY A 119 1.48 3.21 -16.29
CA GLY A 119 2.44 3.41 -15.21
C GLY A 119 2.07 2.63 -13.94
N ILE A 120 0.84 2.77 -13.43
CA ILE A 120 0.38 2.04 -12.23
C ILE A 120 0.40 0.53 -12.47
N LEU A 121 -0.13 0.07 -13.61
CA LEU A 121 -0.14 -1.34 -13.96
C LEU A 121 1.28 -1.91 -14.07
N GLY A 122 2.17 -1.18 -14.75
CA GLY A 122 3.59 -1.53 -14.84
C GLY A 122 4.26 -1.55 -13.47
N ALA A 123 4.03 -0.54 -12.62
CA ALA A 123 4.61 -0.45 -11.28
C ALA A 123 4.20 -1.63 -10.39
N VAL A 124 2.92 -2.03 -10.41
CA VAL A 124 2.43 -3.21 -9.66
C VAL A 124 3.09 -4.49 -10.17
N ILE A 125 3.22 -4.66 -11.49
CA ILE A 125 3.89 -5.84 -12.08
C ILE A 125 5.37 -5.87 -11.71
N PHE A 126 6.10 -4.76 -11.87
CA PHE A 126 7.51 -4.68 -11.49
C PHE A 126 7.70 -4.93 -10.00
N ARG A 127 6.80 -4.42 -9.15
CA ARG A 127 6.82 -4.69 -7.72
C ARG A 127 6.65 -6.17 -7.43
N ALA A 128 5.71 -6.85 -8.08
CA ALA A 128 5.54 -8.30 -7.93
C ALA A 128 6.80 -9.07 -8.37
N ILE A 129 7.38 -8.72 -9.54
CA ILE A 129 8.61 -9.32 -10.04
C ILE A 129 9.76 -9.12 -9.06
N PHE A 130 9.99 -7.91 -8.56
CA PHE A 130 11.06 -7.63 -7.61
C PHE A 130 10.88 -8.36 -6.29
N ILE A 131 9.64 -8.51 -5.80
CA ILE A 131 9.36 -9.29 -4.59
C ILE A 131 9.73 -10.76 -4.81
N PHE A 132 9.21 -11.41 -5.86
CA PHE A 132 9.50 -12.83 -6.12
C PHE A 132 10.97 -13.06 -6.45
N ALA A 133 11.59 -12.18 -7.24
CA ALA A 133 13.02 -12.24 -7.54
C ALA A 133 13.87 -12.04 -6.28
N GLY A 134 13.48 -11.12 -5.40
CA GLY A 134 14.15 -10.89 -4.12
C GLY A 134 14.07 -12.11 -3.22
N VAL A 135 12.89 -12.72 -3.07
CA VAL A 135 12.71 -13.96 -2.31
C VAL A 135 13.56 -15.09 -2.89
N ALA A 136 13.51 -15.31 -4.21
CA ALA A 136 14.31 -16.34 -4.87
C ALA A 136 15.83 -16.11 -4.73
N LEU A 137 16.26 -14.84 -4.67
CA LEU A 137 17.66 -14.48 -4.42
C LEU A 137 18.06 -14.80 -2.98
N MET A 138 17.19 -14.50 -2.00
CA MET A 138 17.42 -14.80 -0.59
C MET A 138 17.49 -16.30 -0.31
N GLU A 139 16.70 -17.12 -1.00
CA GLU A 139 16.75 -18.58 -0.89
C GLU A 139 18.06 -19.20 -1.43
N ARG A 140 18.69 -18.54 -2.41
CA ARG A 140 19.93 -19.03 -3.05
C ARG A 140 21.21 -18.49 -2.44
N PHE A 141 21.17 -17.29 -1.87
CA PHE A 141 22.35 -16.60 -1.34
C PHE A 141 22.11 -16.15 0.09
N GLU A 142 22.61 -16.93 1.05
CA GLU A 142 22.54 -16.60 2.49
C GLU A 142 23.22 -15.26 2.80
N SER A 143 24.29 -14.92 2.06
CA SER A 143 24.97 -13.62 2.15
C SER A 143 24.14 -12.44 1.67
N ALA A 144 23.15 -12.66 0.79
CA ALA A 144 22.26 -11.60 0.32
C ALA A 144 21.31 -11.13 1.43
N VAL A 145 20.94 -12.01 2.37
CA VAL A 145 20.11 -11.65 3.53
C VAL A 145 20.82 -10.64 4.42
N TYR A 146 22.11 -10.86 4.71
CA TYR A 146 22.90 -9.93 5.51
C TYR A 146 23.12 -8.59 4.79
N LEU A 147 23.33 -8.61 3.48
CA LEU A 147 23.46 -7.39 2.68
C LEU A 147 22.18 -6.56 2.69
N PHE A 148 21.03 -7.18 2.41
CA PHE A 148 19.73 -6.49 2.44
C PHE A 148 19.40 -6.00 3.86
N GLY A 149 19.68 -6.79 4.90
CA GLY A 149 19.51 -6.37 6.29
C GLY A 149 20.36 -5.15 6.65
N ALA A 150 21.63 -5.11 6.21
CA ALA A 150 22.50 -3.95 6.43
C ALA A 150 22.02 -2.71 5.65
N VAL A 151 21.55 -2.87 4.42
CA VAL A 151 20.96 -1.78 3.63
C VAL A 151 19.68 -1.25 4.28
N LEU A 152 18.84 -2.11 4.84
CA LEU A 152 17.61 -1.69 5.55
C LEU A 152 17.89 -0.96 6.86
N LEU A 153 18.96 -1.29 7.57
CA LEU A 153 19.40 -0.54 8.76
C LEU A 153 20.04 0.80 8.40
N TRP A 154 20.62 0.91 7.21
CA TRP A 154 21.20 2.14 6.69
C TRP A 154 20.14 3.11 6.12
N SER A 155 19.06 2.57 5.56
CA SER A 155 17.95 3.32 4.95
C SER A 155 17.00 3.92 5.98
#